data_AF-A0A2G2P4H1-F1
#
_entry.id   AF-A0A2G2P4H1-F1
#
_cell.length_a   1.000
_cell.length_b   1.000
_cell.length_c   1.000
_cell.angle_alpha   90.00
_cell.angle_beta   90.00
_cell.angle_gamma   90.00
#
_symmetry.space_group_name_H-M   'P 1'
#
loop_
_entity.id
_entity.type
_entity.pdbx_description
1 polymer ?
#
loop_
_entity_poly.entity_id
_entity_poly.type
_entity_poly.pdbx_seq_one_letter_code
_entity_poly.pdbx_strand_id
1 'polypeptide(L)'
;MKNRFLVLVIAVFLVSCGGDTFPKPTPYLTLQYPLSSYVEIETNCPYNFEVSNLAKVTFKNNCWATIRYPHLKATIHITYRAVNKNLNEILKEVEKLTFEHTIKADAINVIPYENFDKKVFGKLYNIEGNVATNIQFRVTDSVKHVLSGALYFYAKPNYDSIVPAIKYLEKDIMHLVETIEWK
;
A
#
# COMPACT_ATOMS: atom_id res chain seq x y z
N MET A 1 -3.05 -46.29 -61.27
CA MET A 1 -2.67 -44.95 -60.72
C MET A 1 -3.61 -44.41 -59.63
N LYS A 2 -4.81 -45.00 -59.41
CA LYS A 2 -5.82 -44.54 -58.44
C LYS A 2 -5.46 -44.78 -56.95
N ASN A 3 -4.74 -45.86 -56.63
CA ASN A 3 -4.35 -46.19 -55.24
C ASN A 3 -3.21 -45.33 -54.67
N ARG A 4 -2.35 -44.73 -55.51
CA ARG A 4 -1.25 -43.87 -55.04
C ARG A 4 -1.74 -42.50 -54.56
N PHE A 5 -2.85 -42.01 -55.11
CA PHE A 5 -3.47 -40.76 -54.70
C PHE A 5 -4.15 -40.88 -53.33
N LEU A 6 -4.75 -42.05 -53.04
CA LEU A 6 -5.39 -42.32 -51.75
C LEU A 6 -4.39 -42.32 -50.58
N VAL A 7 -3.19 -42.86 -50.80
CA VAL A 7 -2.11 -42.89 -49.80
C VAL A 7 -1.59 -41.48 -49.50
N LEU A 8 -1.53 -40.61 -50.51
CA LEU A 8 -1.09 -39.22 -50.34
C LEU A 8 -2.11 -38.39 -49.55
N VAL A 9 -3.41 -38.64 -49.75
CA VAL A 9 -4.50 -37.96 -49.00
C VAL A 9 -4.51 -38.40 -47.54
N ILE A 10 -4.26 -39.67 -47.23
CA ILE A 10 -4.19 -40.19 -45.85
C ILE A 10 -2.99 -39.62 -45.09
N ALA A 11 -1.85 -39.40 -45.76
CA ALA A 11 -0.65 -38.86 -45.13
C ALA A 11 -0.82 -37.41 -44.63
N VAL A 12 -1.70 -36.60 -45.24
CA VAL A 12 -1.95 -35.22 -44.84
C VAL A 12 -2.78 -35.13 -43.54
N PHE A 13 -3.56 -36.16 -43.20
CA PHE A 13 -4.37 -36.18 -41.97
C PHE A 13 -3.60 -36.56 -40.70
N LEU A 14 -2.32 -36.95 -40.80
CA LEU A 14 -1.49 -37.31 -39.64
C LEU A 14 -0.67 -36.14 -39.09
N VAL A 15 -0.79 -34.93 -39.64
CA VAL A 15 -0.14 -33.72 -39.10
C VAL A 15 -1.01 -33.17 -37.98
N SER A 16 -0.88 -33.76 -36.78
CA SER A 16 -1.46 -33.23 -35.56
C SER A 16 -0.60 -32.07 -35.05
N CYS A 17 -1.21 -30.89 -34.88
CA CYS A 17 -0.57 -29.75 -34.26
C CYS A 17 -0.52 -29.99 -32.74
N GLY A 18 0.67 -30.33 -32.22
CA GLY A 18 0.92 -30.32 -30.78
C GLY A 18 0.85 -28.89 -30.28
N GLY A 19 -0.32 -28.49 -29.77
CA GLY A 19 -0.51 -27.18 -29.18
C GLY A 19 0.38 -27.01 -27.96
N ASP A 20 1.02 -25.84 -27.84
CA ASP A 20 1.82 -25.47 -26.68
C ASP A 20 0.99 -25.64 -25.40
N THR A 21 1.29 -26.69 -24.63
CA THR A 21 0.67 -26.89 -23.33
C THR A 21 1.33 -25.91 -22.38
N PHE A 22 0.73 -24.72 -22.21
CA PHE A 22 1.12 -23.85 -21.11
C PHE A 22 0.93 -24.60 -19.80
N PRO A 23 1.98 -24.73 -18.96
CA PRO A 23 1.85 -25.40 -17.68
C PRO A 23 0.74 -24.69 -16.89
N LYS A 24 -0.20 -25.48 -16.35
CA LYS A 24 -1.28 -24.96 -15.52
C LYS A 24 -0.66 -24.13 -14.39
N PRO A 25 -1.05 -22.86 -14.20
CA PRO A 25 -0.46 -22.02 -13.17
C PRO A 25 -0.63 -22.71 -11.82
N THR A 26 0.47 -22.83 -11.08
CA THR A 26 0.45 -23.41 -9.74
C THR A 26 -0.47 -22.59 -8.86
N PRO A 27 -1.45 -23.20 -8.16
CA PRO A 27 -2.35 -22.47 -7.30
C PRO A 27 -1.53 -21.86 -6.15
N TYR A 28 -1.38 -20.54 -6.16
CA TYR A 28 -0.87 -19.81 -5.02
C TYR A 28 -1.97 -19.74 -3.95
N LEU A 29 -1.58 -19.93 -2.68
CA LEU A 29 -2.49 -19.73 -1.56
C LEU A 29 -3.01 -18.29 -1.62
N THR A 30 -4.31 -18.11 -1.78
CA THR A 30 -4.94 -16.80 -1.67
C THR A 30 -4.86 -16.39 -0.19
N LEU A 31 -4.03 -15.41 0.11
CA LEU A 31 -3.94 -14.84 1.45
C LEU A 31 -5.25 -14.11 1.75
N GLN A 32 -6.11 -14.73 2.54
CA GLN A 32 -7.32 -14.10 3.07
C GLN A 32 -6.98 -13.48 4.43
N TYR A 33 -7.28 -12.19 4.57
CA TYR A 33 -7.08 -11.47 5.81
C TYR A 33 -8.42 -11.30 6.52
N PRO A 34 -8.44 -11.34 7.86
CA PRO A 34 -9.66 -11.13 8.62
C PRO A 34 -10.22 -9.72 8.37
N LEU A 35 -11.53 -9.57 8.47
CA LEU A 35 -12.18 -8.26 8.46
C LEU A 35 -11.64 -7.40 9.61
N SER A 36 -11.13 -6.21 9.30
CA SER A 36 -10.68 -5.23 10.29
C SER A 36 -11.90 -4.69 11.05
N SER A 37 -11.84 -4.75 12.38
CA SER A 37 -12.70 -3.92 13.24
C SER A 37 -11.85 -2.80 13.81
N TYR A 38 -12.36 -1.57 13.76
CA TYR A 38 -11.61 -0.39 14.13
C TYR A 38 -11.92 0.06 15.56
N VAL A 39 -10.89 0.58 16.23
CA VAL A 39 -10.97 1.12 17.58
C VAL A 39 -10.36 2.52 17.56
N GLU A 40 -11.06 3.48 18.15
CA GLU A 40 -10.54 4.83 18.35
C GLU A 40 -9.42 4.82 19.39
N ILE A 41 -8.31 5.48 19.05
CA ILE A 41 -7.19 5.65 19.98
C ILE A 41 -7.22 7.08 20.50
N GLU A 42 -7.69 7.25 21.73
CA GLU A 42 -7.56 8.53 22.43
C GLU A 42 -6.11 8.77 22.83
N THR A 43 -5.52 9.85 22.31
CA THR A 43 -4.13 10.21 22.60
C THR A 43 -4.04 11.56 23.32
N ASN A 44 -2.94 11.78 24.05
CA ASN A 44 -2.58 13.11 24.56
C ASN A 44 -1.89 13.98 23.47
N CYS A 45 -1.94 13.55 22.22
CA CYS A 45 -1.37 14.25 21.08
C CYS A 45 -2.43 15.09 20.38
N PRO A 46 -2.05 16.05 19.50
CA PRO A 46 -2.98 16.96 18.84
C PRO A 46 -3.80 16.30 17.73
N TYR A 47 -3.93 14.97 17.75
CA TYR A 47 -4.71 14.20 16.78
C TYR A 47 -5.21 12.90 17.41
N ASN A 48 -6.41 12.50 17.02
CA ASN A 48 -6.98 11.18 17.25
C ASN A 48 -7.18 10.48 15.90
N PHE A 49 -7.26 9.15 15.90
CA PHE A 49 -7.55 8.35 14.72
C PHE A 49 -8.07 6.97 15.14
N GLU A 50 -8.74 6.28 14.22
CA GLU A 50 -9.11 4.89 14.39
C GLU A 50 -8.08 3.95 13.75
N VAL A 51 -7.88 2.79 14.37
CA VAL A 51 -6.96 1.76 13.88
C VAL A 51 -7.57 0.38 14.03
N SER A 52 -7.16 -0.54 13.15
CA SER A 52 -7.57 -1.95 13.24
C SER A 52 -7.17 -2.55 14.60
N ASN A 53 -8.09 -3.32 15.22
CA ASN A 53 -7.86 -4.05 16.48
C ASN A 53 -6.73 -5.08 16.39
N LEU A 54 -6.32 -5.45 15.17
CA LEU A 54 -5.20 -6.35 14.89
C LEU A 54 -3.84 -5.64 15.00
N ALA A 55 -3.86 -4.31 15.05
CA ALA A 55 -2.68 -3.49 15.14
C ALA A 55 -2.29 -3.21 16.60
N LYS A 56 -0.99 -3.03 16.82
CA LYS A 56 -0.42 -2.56 18.09
C LYS A 56 0.15 -1.18 17.88
N VAL A 57 -0.44 -0.19 18.54
CA VAL A 57 0.00 1.20 18.47
C VAL A 57 0.94 1.52 19.62
N THR A 58 2.00 2.29 19.35
CA THR A 58 2.91 2.82 20.36
C THR A 58 3.24 4.27 20.02
N PHE A 59 3.12 5.16 20.99
CA PHE A 59 3.47 6.57 20.84
C PHE A 59 4.84 6.87 21.45
N LYS A 60 5.54 7.83 20.87
CA LYS A 60 6.75 8.44 21.42
C LYS A 60 6.41 9.84 21.96
N ASN A 61 7.27 10.37 22.83
CA ASN A 61 7.08 11.67 23.50
C ASN A 61 6.86 12.86 22.55
N ASN A 62 7.28 12.75 21.29
CA ASN A 62 7.12 13.77 20.26
C ASN A 62 5.86 13.58 19.39
N CYS A 63 4.90 12.82 19.88
CA CYS A 63 3.66 12.49 19.16
C CYS A 63 3.87 11.73 17.84
N TRP A 64 5.00 11.07 17.69
CA TRP A 64 5.18 10.07 16.64
C TRP A 64 4.52 8.77 17.07
N ALA A 65 3.84 8.13 16.13
CA ALA A 65 3.18 6.85 16.37
C ALA A 65 3.86 5.75 15.56
N THR A 66 3.83 4.54 16.08
CA THR A 66 4.23 3.34 15.36
C THR A 66 3.11 2.34 15.48
N ILE A 67 2.53 1.96 14.34
CA ILE A 67 1.42 1.01 14.25
C ILE A 67 1.99 -0.28 13.66
N ARG A 68 2.07 -1.33 14.47
CA ARG A 68 2.60 -2.63 14.05
C ARG A 68 1.46 -3.58 13.75
N TYR A 69 1.56 -4.30 12.64
CA TYR A 69 0.70 -5.42 12.28
C TYR A 69 1.53 -6.71 12.34
N PRO A 70 1.59 -7.41 13.49
CA PRO A 70 2.49 -8.55 13.68
C PRO A 70 2.22 -9.68 12.69
N HIS A 71 0.96 -9.96 12.39
CA HIS A 71 0.55 -11.01 11.46
C HIS A 71 0.98 -10.73 10.01
N LEU A 72 1.10 -9.45 9.64
CA LEU A 72 1.48 -9.02 8.29
C LEU A 72 2.98 -8.70 8.18
N LYS A 73 3.72 -8.79 9.29
CA LYS A 73 5.11 -8.31 9.41
C LYS A 73 5.27 -6.88 8.88
N ALA A 74 4.27 -6.05 9.10
CA ALA A 74 4.20 -4.70 8.59
C ALA A 74 4.20 -3.68 9.73
N THR A 75 4.81 -2.53 9.50
CA THR A 75 4.85 -1.42 10.45
C THR A 75 4.61 -0.12 9.71
N ILE A 76 3.65 0.66 10.19
CA ILE A 76 3.40 2.03 9.74
C ILE A 76 4.07 2.96 10.75
N HIS A 77 4.99 3.77 10.26
CA HIS A 77 5.61 4.83 11.06
C HIS A 77 4.92 6.15 10.76
N ILE A 78 4.40 6.81 11.78
CA ILE A 78 3.74 8.12 11.68
C ILE A 78 4.62 9.16 12.35
N THR A 79 4.93 10.22 11.62
CA THR A 79 5.69 11.37 12.07
C THR A 79 4.76 12.58 12.15
N TYR A 80 4.69 13.17 13.33
CA TYR A 80 3.97 14.41 13.56
C TYR A 80 4.94 15.60 13.52
N ARG A 81 4.51 16.68 12.87
CA ARG A 81 5.19 17.97 12.85
C ARG A 81 4.18 19.09 13.05
N ALA A 82 4.49 19.97 14.01
CA ALA A 82 3.75 21.21 14.18
C ALA A 82 4.21 22.23 13.12
N VAL A 83 3.26 22.98 12.58
CA VAL A 83 3.48 24.01 11.57
C VAL A 83 3.63 25.36 12.26
N ASN A 84 4.72 26.06 11.96
CA ASN A 84 4.94 27.44 12.40
C ASN A 84 5.40 28.30 11.22
N LYS A 85 4.43 28.76 10.41
CA LYS A 85 4.65 29.58 9.19
C LYS A 85 5.56 28.93 8.12
N ASN A 86 5.85 27.64 8.24
CA ASN A 86 6.73 26.87 7.37
C ASN A 86 6.03 25.66 6.72
N LEU A 87 4.71 25.72 6.56
CA LEU A 87 3.89 24.62 6.00
C LEU A 87 4.46 24.11 4.66
N ASN A 88 4.69 25.03 3.73
CA ASN A 88 5.18 24.68 2.40
C ASN A 88 6.56 24.02 2.41
N GLU A 89 7.41 24.39 3.37
CA GLU A 89 8.73 23.79 3.55
C GLU A 89 8.60 22.36 4.09
N ILE A 90 7.78 22.17 5.13
CA ILE A 90 7.50 20.84 5.69
C ILE A 90 6.90 19.91 4.62
N LEU A 91 5.91 20.40 3.86
CA LEU A 91 5.27 19.61 2.81
C LEU A 91 6.25 19.22 1.71
N LYS A 92 7.11 20.14 1.28
CA LYS A 92 8.18 19.86 0.30
C LYS A 92 9.21 18.87 0.82
N GLU A 93 9.60 18.97 2.08
CA GLU A 93 10.55 18.04 2.70
C GLU A 93 9.96 16.63 2.79
N VAL A 94 8.72 16.50 3.28
CA VAL A 94 8.01 15.21 3.33
C VAL A 94 7.88 14.61 1.93
N GLU A 95 7.53 15.43 0.94
CA GLU A 95 7.42 14.99 -0.46
C GLU A 95 8.78 14.55 -1.02
N LYS A 96 9.83 15.30 -0.75
CA LYS A 96 11.19 14.95 -1.19
C LYS A 96 11.63 13.62 -0.59
N LEU A 97 11.45 13.42 0.71
CA LEU A 97 11.77 12.16 1.39
C LEU A 97 10.94 10.99 0.85
N THR A 98 9.68 11.25 0.49
CA THR A 98 8.81 10.26 -0.14
C THR A 98 9.42 9.76 -1.45
N PHE A 99 9.88 10.68 -2.30
CA PHE A 99 10.40 10.36 -3.64
C PHE A 99 11.87 9.94 -3.68
N GLU A 100 12.71 10.33 -2.71
CA GLU A 100 14.13 9.92 -2.67
C GLU A 100 14.32 8.40 -2.62
N HIS A 101 13.34 7.67 -2.06
CA HIS A 101 13.38 6.21 -1.95
C HIS A 101 12.58 5.46 -3.04
N THR A 102 11.96 6.16 -3.99
CA THR A 102 11.17 5.54 -5.07
C THR A 102 11.94 5.35 -6.38
N ILE A 103 13.26 5.49 -6.37
CA ILE A 103 14.10 5.35 -7.58
C ILE A 103 13.94 3.97 -8.24
N LYS A 104 13.59 2.95 -7.46
CA LYS A 104 13.33 1.58 -7.93
C LYS A 104 11.84 1.25 -8.11
N ALA A 105 10.96 2.24 -8.01
CA ALA A 105 9.53 2.03 -8.18
C ALA A 105 9.21 1.82 -9.65
N ASP A 106 8.31 0.88 -9.93
CA ASP A 106 7.80 0.63 -11.27
C ASP A 106 6.73 1.67 -11.65
N ALA A 107 5.91 2.05 -10.68
CA ALA A 107 4.90 3.10 -10.80
C ALA A 107 4.62 3.77 -9.45
N ILE A 108 4.12 5.02 -9.50
CA ILE A 108 3.65 5.76 -8.32
C ILE A 108 2.25 6.30 -8.61
N ASN A 109 1.27 5.83 -7.87
CA ASN A 109 -0.11 6.29 -7.94
C ASN A 109 -0.37 7.25 -6.77
N VAL A 110 -0.88 8.44 -7.06
CA VAL A 110 -1.19 9.46 -6.05
C VAL A 110 -2.69 9.60 -5.91
N ILE A 111 -3.21 9.37 -4.71
CA ILE A 111 -4.63 9.48 -4.39
C ILE A 111 -4.79 10.72 -3.49
N PRO A 112 -5.41 11.81 -3.98
CA PRO A 112 -5.72 12.95 -3.13
C PRO A 112 -6.87 12.60 -2.17
N TYR A 113 -6.83 13.16 -0.96
CA TYR A 113 -7.91 13.07 0.02
C TYR A 113 -8.20 14.46 0.57
N GLU A 114 -9.46 14.87 0.55
CA GLU A 114 -9.88 16.18 1.04
C GLU A 114 -11.20 16.04 1.80
N ASN A 115 -11.21 16.53 3.04
CA ASN A 115 -12.40 16.59 3.86
C ASN A 115 -12.48 17.99 4.49
N PHE A 116 -13.40 18.81 3.99
CA PHE A 116 -13.57 20.18 4.44
C PHE A 116 -14.20 20.27 5.84
N ASP A 117 -15.08 19.33 6.19
CA ASP A 117 -15.78 19.32 7.48
C ASP A 117 -14.82 19.03 8.63
N LYS A 118 -13.99 17.99 8.48
CA LYS A 118 -12.95 17.63 9.46
C LYS A 118 -11.64 18.42 9.29
N LYS A 119 -11.54 19.24 8.23
CA LYS A 119 -10.31 19.95 7.82
C LYS A 119 -9.12 18.99 7.68
N VAL A 120 -9.32 17.90 6.96
CA VAL A 120 -8.29 16.88 6.73
C VAL A 120 -7.94 16.90 5.25
N PHE A 121 -6.74 17.36 4.91
CA PHE A 121 -6.25 17.45 3.54
C PHE A 121 -4.99 16.62 3.39
N GLY A 122 -4.97 15.69 2.45
CA GLY A 122 -3.89 14.73 2.35
C GLY A 122 -3.68 14.16 0.96
N LYS A 123 -2.61 13.38 0.85
CA LYS A 123 -2.28 12.57 -0.32
C LYS A 123 -1.77 11.23 0.15
N LEU A 124 -2.28 10.17 -0.45
CA LEU A 124 -1.75 8.82 -0.36
C LEU A 124 -0.90 8.54 -1.60
N TYR A 125 0.25 7.92 -1.42
CA TYR A 125 1.20 7.53 -2.46
C TYR A 125 1.34 6.02 -2.41
N ASN A 126 0.81 5.35 -3.44
CA ASN A 126 0.99 3.92 -3.67
C ASN A 126 2.17 3.72 -4.60
N ILE A 127 3.18 3.02 -4.11
CA ILE A 127 4.46 2.81 -4.79
C ILE A 127 4.56 1.33 -5.17
N GLU A 128 4.48 1.06 -6.46
CA GLU A 128 4.54 -0.28 -7.02
C GLU A 128 5.99 -0.72 -7.26
N GLY A 129 6.23 -2.01 -7.11
CA GLY A 129 7.56 -2.62 -7.28
C GLY A 129 8.26 -2.99 -5.97
N ASN A 130 9.49 -3.48 -6.11
CA ASN A 130 10.31 -3.99 -5.01
C ASN A 130 11.01 -2.85 -4.23
N VAL A 131 10.20 -1.98 -3.63
CA VAL A 131 10.64 -0.82 -2.85
C VAL A 131 10.64 -1.09 -1.35
N ALA A 132 11.28 -0.20 -0.58
CA ALA A 132 11.30 -0.28 0.88
C ALA A 132 9.94 0.08 1.52
N THR A 133 9.18 0.95 0.86
CA THR A 133 7.88 1.45 1.34
C THR A 133 6.88 1.45 0.21
N ASN A 134 5.84 0.63 0.30
CA ASN A 134 4.82 0.53 -0.76
C ASN A 134 3.68 1.54 -0.61
N ILE A 135 3.45 2.05 0.59
CA ILE A 135 2.43 3.08 0.85
C ILE A 135 3.06 4.16 1.69
N GLN A 136 2.91 5.41 1.25
CA GLN A 136 3.24 6.59 2.03
C GLN A 136 2.05 7.54 2.01
N PHE A 137 1.90 8.37 3.03
CA PHE A 137 0.83 9.35 3.06
C PHE A 137 1.25 10.60 3.80
N ARG A 138 0.58 11.70 3.50
CA ARG A 138 0.69 12.94 4.24
C ARG A 138 -0.69 13.56 4.43
N VAL A 139 -0.91 14.17 5.58
CA VAL A 139 -2.17 14.80 5.97
C VAL A 139 -1.89 16.08 6.73
N THR A 140 -2.70 17.10 6.53
CA THR A 140 -2.59 18.39 7.19
C THR A 140 -3.96 19.03 7.41
N ASP A 141 -4.06 19.88 8.42
CA ASP A 141 -5.18 20.81 8.62
C ASP A 141 -5.03 22.11 7.83
N SER A 142 -3.97 22.22 7.02
CA SER A 142 -3.54 23.42 6.28
C SER A 142 -3.07 24.60 7.15
N VAL A 143 -3.03 24.48 8.48
CA VAL A 143 -2.73 25.62 9.37
C VAL A 143 -1.66 25.29 10.42
N LYS A 144 -1.83 24.20 11.19
CA LYS A 144 -1.03 23.91 12.40
C LYS A 144 -0.40 22.53 12.42
N HIS A 145 -0.96 21.55 11.70
CA HIS A 145 -0.62 20.15 11.87
C HIS A 145 -0.23 19.53 10.54
N VAL A 146 0.88 18.80 10.54
CA VAL A 146 1.26 17.89 9.44
C VAL A 146 1.57 16.53 10.04
N LEU A 147 0.89 15.50 9.53
CA LEU A 147 1.18 14.11 9.76
C LEU A 147 1.71 13.50 8.48
N SER A 148 2.79 12.75 8.56
CA SER A 148 3.26 11.90 7.46
C SER A 148 3.41 10.47 7.94
N GLY A 149 3.13 9.52 7.07
CA GLY A 149 3.24 8.11 7.39
C GLY A 149 3.84 7.30 6.26
N ALA A 150 4.55 6.24 6.61
CA ALA A 150 5.14 5.30 5.65
C ALA A 150 5.00 3.86 6.15
N LEU A 151 4.56 2.99 5.25
CA LEU A 151 4.40 1.55 5.46
C LEU A 151 5.69 0.82 5.11
N TYR A 152 6.23 0.08 6.07
CA TYR A 152 7.41 -0.79 5.91
C TYR A 152 7.04 -2.25 6.16
N PHE A 153 7.59 -3.14 5.33
CA PHE A 153 7.53 -4.58 5.57
C PHE A 153 8.86 -5.08 6.15
N TYR A 154 8.78 -5.86 7.22
CA TYR A 154 9.92 -6.56 7.82
C TYR A 154 10.15 -7.91 7.13
N ALA A 155 10.26 -7.87 5.81
CA ALA A 155 10.53 -9.01 4.95
C ALA A 155 11.31 -8.53 3.71
N LYS A 156 12.07 -9.43 3.07
CA LYS A 156 12.72 -9.11 1.80
C LYS A 156 11.64 -8.68 0.80
N PRO A 157 11.76 -7.52 0.13
CA PRO A 157 10.77 -7.06 -0.83
C PRO A 157 10.60 -8.09 -1.94
N ASN A 158 9.46 -8.76 -1.95
CA ASN A 158 8.96 -9.53 -3.08
C ASN A 158 7.53 -9.06 -3.29
N TYR A 159 7.39 -8.07 -4.18
CA TYR A 159 6.15 -7.34 -4.43
C TYR A 159 4.98 -8.30 -4.64
N ASP A 160 5.12 -9.28 -5.54
CA ASP A 160 4.07 -10.24 -5.89
C ASP A 160 3.53 -11.02 -4.68
N SER A 161 4.39 -11.30 -3.69
CA SER A 161 4.00 -12.00 -2.47
C SER A 161 3.29 -11.10 -1.45
N ILE A 162 3.57 -9.79 -1.47
CA ILE A 162 3.05 -8.84 -0.48
C ILE A 162 1.90 -7.99 -1.01
N VAL A 163 1.59 -8.00 -2.32
CA VAL A 163 0.46 -7.25 -2.90
C VAL A 163 -0.85 -7.45 -2.12
N PRO A 164 -1.25 -8.68 -1.71
CA PRO A 164 -2.46 -8.85 -0.92
C PRO A 164 -2.40 -8.11 0.43
N ALA A 165 -1.23 -8.13 1.09
CA ALA A 165 -1.03 -7.43 2.36
C ALA A 165 -1.01 -5.91 2.18
N ILE A 166 -0.41 -5.41 1.10
CA ILE A 166 -0.41 -3.99 0.73
C ILE A 166 -1.85 -3.51 0.55
N LYS A 167 -2.66 -4.20 -0.25
CA LYS A 167 -4.06 -3.83 -0.50
C LYS A 167 -4.93 -3.90 0.76
N TYR A 168 -4.62 -4.82 1.67
CA TYR A 168 -5.29 -4.88 2.97
C TYR A 168 -4.94 -3.66 3.83
N LEU A 169 -3.66 -3.37 3.97
CA LEU A 169 -3.16 -2.23 4.75
C LEU A 169 -3.51 -0.87 4.12
N GLU A 170 -3.66 -0.81 2.80
CA GLU A 170 -4.15 0.38 2.10
C GLU A 170 -5.53 0.78 2.61
N LYS A 171 -6.45 -0.19 2.78
CA LYS A 171 -7.78 0.08 3.34
C LYS A 171 -7.70 0.56 4.78
N ASP A 172 -6.87 -0.09 5.60
CA ASP A 172 -6.66 0.32 6.99
C ASP A 172 -6.04 1.72 7.09
N ILE A 173 -5.11 2.08 6.19
CA ILE A 173 -4.49 3.42 6.13
C ILE A 173 -5.49 4.46 5.64
N MET A 174 -6.31 4.15 4.64
CA MET A 174 -7.36 5.06 4.17
C MET A 174 -8.36 5.34 5.30
N HIS A 175 -8.83 4.29 5.99
CA HIS A 175 -9.70 4.44 7.16
C HIS A 175 -9.04 5.28 8.26
N LEU A 176 -7.76 5.04 8.53
CA LEU A 176 -6.99 5.85 9.48
C LEU A 176 -7.00 7.33 9.06
N VAL A 177 -6.72 7.64 7.79
CA VAL A 177 -6.69 9.04 7.29
C VAL A 177 -8.08 9.68 7.36
N GLU A 178 -9.14 8.94 7.04
CA GLU A 178 -10.53 9.40 7.07
C GLU A 178 -11.04 9.69 8.48
N THR A 179 -10.50 8.98 9.47
CA THR A 179 -10.88 9.11 10.88
C THR A 179 -9.94 10.03 11.67
N ILE A 180 -8.97 10.69 11.02
CA ILE A 180 -8.14 11.71 11.69
C ILE A 180 -9.04 12.85 12.17
N GLU A 181 -8.90 13.17 13.45
CA GLU A 181 -9.51 14.34 14.07
C GLU A 181 -8.45 15.16 14.78
N TRP A 182 -8.36 16.44 14.43
CA TRP A 182 -7.42 17.39 15.02
C TRP A 182 -7.97 17.96 16.33
N LYS A 183 -7.08 18.20 17.31
CA LYS A 183 -7.42 18.86 18.59
C LYS A 183 -6.97 20.31 18.64
#